data_AF-Q8IXA8-F1
#
_entry.id   AF-Q8IXA8-F1
#
_cell.length_a   1.000
_cell.length_b   1.000
_cell.length_c   1.000
_cell.angle_alpha   90.00
_cell.angle_beta   90.00
_cell.angle_gamma   90.00
#
_symmetry.space_group_name_H-M   'P 1'
#
loop_
_entity.id
_entity.type
_entity.pdbx_description
1 polymer ?
#
loop_
_entity_poly.entity_id
_entity_poly.type
_entity_poly.pdbx_seq_one_letter_code
_entity_poly.pdbx_strand_id
1 'polypeptide(L)'
;MQLTFAWLHVFGRTLRMMNFSGKGCANPLWGHCSIYNKNPPLGFSFRKLYMQLDEGSLTFNANPDEGVNYFMSKGILDDSPKEIAKFIFCTRTLNWKKLRIYLDERRDVLDDLVTLHNFRNQFLPNALREFFRHIHAPEERGEYLETLITKFSHRFCACNPDLMRELGLSPDAVYVLCYSLILLSIDLTSPHVKNKMSKREFIRNTRRAAQNISEDFVGHLYDNIYLIGHVAA
;
A
#
# COMPACT_ATOMS: atom_id res chain seq x y z
N MET A 1 -33.65 25.08 -15.97
CA MET A 1 -32.25 25.38 -15.61
C MET A 1 -32.15 25.51 -14.09
N GLN A 2 -32.25 24.38 -13.37
CA GLN A 2 -32.12 24.30 -11.91
C GLN A 2 -31.66 22.88 -11.62
N LEU A 3 -30.35 22.66 -11.46
CA LEU A 3 -29.79 21.40 -10.94
C LEU A 3 -28.28 21.51 -10.57
N THR A 4 -27.76 22.69 -10.25
CA THR A 4 -26.32 22.88 -9.95
C THR A 4 -25.97 23.14 -8.48
N PHE A 5 -26.94 23.19 -7.56
CA PHE A 5 -26.67 23.57 -6.15
C PHE A 5 -26.74 22.46 -5.10
N ALA A 6 -27.00 21.20 -5.47
CA ALA A 6 -27.07 20.10 -4.51
C ALA A 6 -25.70 19.50 -4.10
N TRP A 7 -24.63 19.78 -4.84
CA TRP A 7 -23.30 19.17 -4.61
C TRP A 7 -22.45 19.89 -3.55
N LEU A 8 -22.74 21.15 -3.23
CA LEU A 8 -21.95 21.92 -2.25
C LEU A 8 -22.31 21.62 -0.79
N HIS A 9 -23.49 21.05 -0.53
CA HIS A 9 -23.96 20.81 0.85
C HIS A 9 -23.52 19.46 1.44
N VAL A 10 -23.17 18.48 0.61
CA VAL A 10 -22.68 17.16 1.05
C VAL A 10 -21.19 17.21 1.38
N PHE A 11 -20.40 18.00 0.64
CA PHE A 11 -18.96 18.16 0.90
C PHE A 11 -18.67 18.96 2.19
N GLY A 12 -19.56 19.85 2.61
CA GLY A 12 -19.39 20.67 3.81
C GLY A 12 -19.57 19.93 5.14
N ARG A 13 -20.15 18.72 5.16
CA ARG A 13 -20.38 17.96 6.41
C ARG A 13 -19.27 16.95 6.74
N THR A 14 -18.48 16.52 5.78
CA THR A 14 -17.38 15.56 6.01
C THR A 14 -16.14 16.22 6.64
N LEU A 15 -16.00 17.55 6.53
CA LEU A 15 -14.91 18.33 7.15
C LEU A 15 -15.06 18.54 8.66
N ARG A 16 -16.17 18.12 9.29
CA ARG A 16 -16.41 18.31 10.73
C ARG A 16 -16.06 17.13 11.64
N MET A 17 -15.49 16.05 11.11
CA MET A 17 -15.12 14.85 11.88
C MET A 17 -13.62 14.50 11.89
N MET A 18 -12.74 15.48 11.70
CA MET A 18 -11.31 15.31 11.97
C MET A 18 -10.87 16.31 13.06
N ASN A 19 -11.48 16.18 14.24
CA ASN A 19 -10.88 16.69 15.48
C ASN A 19 -10.04 15.58 16.10
N PHE A 20 -8.75 15.56 15.77
CA PHE A 20 -7.71 15.03 16.64
C PHE A 20 -6.59 16.07 16.73
N SER A 21 -6.62 16.82 17.85
CA SER A 21 -5.52 17.54 18.49
C SER A 21 -4.40 18.12 17.59
N GLY A 22 -4.61 19.35 17.13
CA GLY A 22 -3.63 20.44 17.25
C GLY A 22 -2.21 20.23 16.73
N LYS A 23 -2.02 20.16 15.41
CA LYS A 23 -0.92 20.82 14.68
C LYS A 23 -1.45 21.20 13.29
N GLY A 24 -1.22 22.47 12.91
CA GLY A 24 -1.79 23.12 11.72
C GLY A 24 -1.62 22.30 10.44
N CYS A 25 -2.69 22.32 9.64
CA CYS A 25 -2.94 21.55 8.43
C CYS A 25 -1.71 21.38 7.51
N ALA A 26 -1.12 20.18 7.52
CA ALA A 26 -0.47 19.65 6.33
C ALA A 26 -1.58 19.42 5.28
N ASN A 27 -1.32 19.83 4.04
CA ASN A 27 -2.22 19.60 2.91
C ASN A 27 -2.54 18.08 2.82
N PRO A 28 -3.79 17.66 2.54
CA PRO A 28 -4.12 16.24 2.40
C PRO A 28 -3.29 15.48 1.35
N LEU A 29 -2.59 16.18 0.46
CA LEU A 29 -1.67 15.60 -0.53
C LEU A 29 -0.29 15.25 0.03
N TRP A 30 0.12 15.88 1.14
CA TRP A 30 1.48 15.82 1.68
C TRP A 30 1.45 15.57 3.18
N GLY A 31 1.06 14.35 3.58
CA GLY A 31 0.82 14.02 5.00
C GLY A 31 2.09 13.94 5.87
N HIS A 32 3.28 13.80 5.26
CA HIS A 32 4.56 13.77 5.97
C HIS A 32 5.65 14.46 5.16
N CYS A 33 6.41 15.35 5.79
CA CYS A 33 7.67 15.92 5.30
C CYS A 33 8.58 16.16 6.51
N SER A 34 9.88 15.86 6.42
CA SER A 34 10.80 16.05 7.54
C SER A 34 10.90 17.51 7.99
N ILE A 35 10.72 18.47 7.07
CA ILE A 35 10.65 19.90 7.37
C ILE A 35 9.52 20.28 8.35
N TYR A 36 8.43 19.50 8.44
CA TYR A 36 7.35 19.76 9.40
C TYR A 36 7.76 19.58 10.85
N ASN A 37 8.85 18.84 11.10
CA ASN A 37 9.38 18.61 12.44
C ASN A 37 10.54 19.55 12.80
N LYS A 38 10.93 20.45 11.89
CA LYS A 38 12.06 21.37 12.06
C LYS A 38 11.56 22.79 12.37
N ASN A 39 12.43 23.59 12.97
CA ASN A 39 12.18 25.03 13.07
C ASN A 39 12.17 25.62 11.66
N PRO A 40 11.09 26.33 11.26
CA PRO A 40 11.00 26.89 9.92
C PRO A 40 12.13 27.91 9.70
N PRO A 41 12.85 27.84 8.57
CA PRO A 41 13.90 28.81 8.27
C PRO A 41 13.32 30.22 8.10
N LEU A 42 14.16 31.24 8.27
CA LEU A 42 13.79 32.63 8.03
C LEU A 42 13.20 32.79 6.62
N GLY A 43 12.00 33.37 6.51
CA GLY A 43 11.29 33.51 5.23
C GLY A 43 10.53 32.27 4.76
N PHE A 44 10.31 31.28 5.63
CA PHE A 44 9.45 30.12 5.32
C PHE A 44 8.03 30.55 4.98
N SER A 45 7.49 29.97 3.91
CA SER A 45 6.10 30.15 3.50
C SER A 45 5.55 28.82 3.04
N PHE A 46 4.38 28.43 3.54
CA PHE A 46 3.68 27.22 3.10
C PHE A 46 3.42 27.22 1.59
N ARG A 47 3.13 28.39 1.00
CA ARG A 47 2.97 28.52 -0.45
C ARG A 47 4.26 28.12 -1.19
N LYS A 48 5.41 28.59 -0.72
CA LYS A 48 6.72 28.25 -1.29
C LYS A 48 7.02 26.76 -1.12
N LEU A 49 6.74 26.20 0.06
CA LEU A 49 6.93 24.77 0.30
C LEU A 49 6.04 23.92 -0.62
N TYR A 50 4.77 24.27 -0.81
CA TYR A 50 3.89 23.52 -1.71
C TYR A 50 4.35 23.57 -3.16
N MET A 51 4.85 24.72 -3.63
CA MET A 51 5.46 24.82 -4.96
C MET A 51 6.70 23.91 -5.10
N GLN A 52 7.55 23.86 -4.08
CA GLN A 52 8.73 22.99 -4.09
C GLN A 52 8.34 21.50 -4.02
N LEU A 53 7.28 21.17 -3.29
CA LEU A 53 6.74 19.80 -3.23
C LEU A 53 6.19 19.37 -4.59
N ASP A 54 5.46 20.25 -5.26
CA ASP A 54 4.93 20.01 -6.61
C ASP A 54 6.07 19.85 -7.63
N GLU A 55 7.03 20.78 -7.65
CA GLU A 55 8.22 20.71 -8.51
C GLU A 55 9.00 19.40 -8.28
N GLY A 56 9.32 19.08 -7.01
CA GLY A 56 10.04 17.84 -6.69
C GLY A 56 9.26 16.57 -7.05
N SER A 57 7.92 16.60 -7.03
CA SER A 57 7.09 15.49 -7.51
C SER A 57 7.21 15.29 -9.00
N LEU A 58 7.17 16.40 -9.76
CA LEU A 58 7.35 16.37 -11.21
C LEU A 58 8.76 15.87 -11.55
N THR A 59 9.78 16.32 -10.82
CA THR A 59 11.16 15.83 -10.95
C THR A 59 11.23 14.33 -10.65
N PHE A 60 10.67 13.85 -9.54
CA PHE A 60 10.63 12.42 -9.21
C PHE A 60 9.94 11.59 -10.29
N ASN A 61 8.83 12.11 -10.83
CA ASN A 61 8.06 11.46 -11.88
C ASN A 61 8.82 11.38 -13.22
N ALA A 62 9.82 12.25 -13.43
CA ALA A 62 10.77 12.14 -14.54
C ALA A 62 11.93 11.19 -14.20
N ASN A 63 12.63 11.46 -13.10
CA ASN A 63 13.75 10.70 -12.57
C ASN A 63 13.64 10.58 -11.04
N PRO A 64 13.47 9.36 -10.48
CA PRO A 64 13.23 9.20 -9.05
C PRO A 64 14.40 9.69 -8.17
N ASP A 65 15.65 9.41 -8.55
CA ASP A 65 16.82 9.81 -7.78
C ASP A 65 16.99 11.32 -7.76
N GLU A 66 16.82 11.98 -8.91
CA GLU A 66 16.85 13.44 -8.99
C GLU A 66 15.73 14.07 -8.16
N GLY A 67 14.53 13.49 -8.15
CA GLY A 67 13.41 13.98 -7.35
C GLY A 67 13.67 13.88 -5.84
N VAL A 68 14.19 12.75 -5.38
CA VAL A 68 14.54 12.57 -3.97
C VAL A 68 15.68 13.52 -3.57
N ASN A 69 16.73 13.61 -4.39
CA ASN A 69 17.83 14.56 -4.19
C ASN A 69 17.35 16.01 -4.19
N TYR A 70 16.37 16.36 -5.03
CA TYR A 70 15.73 17.66 -5.01
C TYR A 70 15.10 17.94 -3.65
N PHE A 71 14.26 17.03 -3.13
CA PHE A 71 13.62 17.21 -1.82
C PHE A 71 14.63 17.36 -0.68
N MET A 72 15.73 16.60 -0.72
CA MET A 72 16.83 16.71 0.24
C MET A 72 17.55 18.06 0.14
N SER A 73 17.86 18.50 -1.07
CA SER A 73 18.55 19.78 -1.32
C SER A 73 17.74 21.00 -0.85
N LYS A 74 16.40 20.90 -0.87
CA LYS A 74 15.50 21.93 -0.35
C LYS A 74 15.24 21.80 1.16
N GLY A 75 15.82 20.81 1.82
CA GLY A 75 15.60 20.52 3.24
C GLY A 75 14.20 19.99 3.58
N ILE A 76 13.45 19.55 2.56
CA ILE A 76 12.08 19.02 2.70
C ILE A 76 12.10 17.62 3.31
N LEU A 77 13.05 16.80 2.87
CA LEU A 77 13.29 15.43 3.33
C LEU A 77 14.69 15.30 3.91
N ASP A 78 14.80 14.50 4.96
CA ASP A 78 16.10 14.03 5.47
C ASP A 78 16.56 12.79 4.70
N ASP A 79 17.87 12.62 4.55
CA ASP A 79 18.48 11.41 4.00
C ASP A 79 18.47 10.28 5.04
N SER A 80 17.26 9.80 5.30
CA SER A 80 16.99 8.69 6.20
C SER A 80 15.93 7.79 5.55
N PRO A 81 16.18 6.47 5.45
CA PRO A 81 15.22 5.55 4.82
C PRO A 81 13.82 5.65 5.42
N LYS A 82 13.75 5.80 6.74
CA LYS A 82 12.51 5.96 7.50
C LYS A 82 11.74 7.23 7.15
N GLU A 83 12.42 8.35 6.96
CA GLU A 83 11.77 9.62 6.61
C GLU A 83 11.29 9.62 5.17
N ILE A 84 12.08 9.04 4.26
CA ILE A 84 11.71 8.83 2.86
C ILE A 84 10.49 7.89 2.78
N ALA A 85 10.50 6.77 3.51
CA ALA A 85 9.39 5.83 3.56
C ALA A 85 8.09 6.48 4.05
N LYS A 86 8.14 7.28 5.13
CA LYS A 86 6.97 8.02 5.62
C LYS A 86 6.46 9.04 4.61
N PHE A 87 7.37 9.74 3.93
CA PHE A 87 6.99 10.68 2.87
C PHE A 87 6.25 9.98 1.75
N ILE A 88 6.82 8.89 1.22
CA ILE A 88 6.20 8.04 0.19
C ILE A 88 4.84 7.53 0.65
N PHE A 89 4.74 7.02 1.88
CA PHE A 89 3.49 6.47 2.43
C PHE A 89 2.37 7.51 2.53
N CYS A 90 2.73 8.76 2.78
CA CYS A 90 1.79 9.85 3.01
C CYS A 90 1.50 10.72 1.77
N THR A 91 2.14 10.46 0.64
CA THR A 91 1.89 11.17 -0.62
C THR A 91 1.15 10.30 -1.64
N ARG A 92 0.37 10.94 -2.51
CA ARG A 92 -0.35 10.28 -3.62
C ARG A 92 0.04 10.83 -4.99
N THR A 93 1.02 11.72 -5.05
CA THR A 93 1.39 12.46 -6.28
C THR A 93 2.53 11.79 -7.05
N LEU A 94 3.25 10.86 -6.41
CA LEU A 94 4.35 10.15 -7.04
C LEU A 94 3.82 9.09 -8.00
N ASN A 95 4.41 9.03 -9.19
CA ASN A 95 4.10 8.05 -10.20
C ASN A 95 4.55 6.66 -9.73
N TRP A 96 3.63 5.71 -9.70
CA TRP A 96 3.90 4.37 -9.16
C TRP A 96 4.98 3.60 -9.94
N LYS A 97 5.11 3.79 -11.27
CA LYS A 97 6.15 3.13 -12.07
C LYS A 97 7.54 3.63 -11.67
N LYS A 98 7.65 4.94 -11.41
CA LYS A 98 8.88 5.58 -10.93
C LYS A 98 9.18 5.20 -9.49
N LEU A 99 8.15 5.13 -8.65
CA LEU A 99 8.26 4.66 -7.28
C LEU A 99 8.78 3.22 -7.20
N ARG A 100 8.27 2.33 -8.07
CA ARG A 100 8.77 0.95 -8.17
C ARG A 100 10.26 0.91 -8.48
N ILE A 101 10.73 1.66 -9.48
CA ILE A 101 12.16 1.71 -9.85
C ILE A 101 12.99 2.13 -8.64
N TYR A 102 12.58 3.22 -7.98
CA TYR A 102 13.25 3.71 -6.78
C TYR A 102 13.30 2.70 -5.64
N LEU A 103 12.19 2.02 -5.34
CA LEU A 103 12.10 1.05 -4.25
C LEU A 103 12.84 -0.27 -4.55
N ASP A 104 13.03 -0.60 -5.83
CA ASP A 104 13.83 -1.77 -6.24
C ASP A 104 15.33 -1.53 -5.98
N GLU A 105 15.80 -0.30 -6.19
CA GLU A 105 17.16 0.13 -5.89
C GLU A 105 17.36 0.41 -4.39
N ARG A 106 16.42 1.12 -3.75
CA ARG A 106 16.42 1.49 -2.32
C ARG A 106 15.60 0.52 -1.48
N ARG A 107 16.08 -0.72 -1.38
CA ARG A 107 15.41 -1.80 -0.61
C ARG A 107 15.28 -1.48 0.88
N ASP A 108 16.18 -0.68 1.43
CA ASP A 108 16.13 -0.12 2.79
C ASP A 108 14.88 0.74 3.01
N VAL A 109 14.55 1.61 2.05
CA VAL A 109 13.33 2.43 2.07
C VAL A 109 12.09 1.55 1.93
N LEU A 110 12.13 0.53 1.06
CA LEU A 110 11.03 -0.42 0.92
C LEU A 110 10.73 -1.17 2.22
N ASP A 111 11.77 -1.58 2.96
CA ASP A 111 11.61 -2.24 4.26
C ASP A 111 10.88 -1.34 5.26
N ASP A 112 11.35 -0.10 5.42
CA ASP A 112 10.67 0.88 6.28
C ASP A 112 9.24 1.15 5.81
N LEU A 113 8.99 1.27 4.49
CA LEU A 113 7.67 1.51 3.92
C LEU A 113 6.68 0.39 4.25
N VAL A 114 7.10 -0.88 4.15
CA VAL A 114 6.27 -2.03 4.52
C VAL A 114 5.95 -2.00 6.01
N THR A 115 6.89 -1.57 6.86
CA THR A 115 6.67 -1.48 8.31
C THR A 115 5.66 -0.40 8.72
N LEU A 116 5.33 0.55 7.85
CA LEU A 116 4.30 1.56 8.11
C LEU A 116 2.88 0.99 7.99
N HIS A 117 2.70 -0.14 7.30
CA HIS A 117 1.40 -0.77 7.15
C HIS A 117 0.99 -1.47 8.46
N ASN A 118 -0.25 -1.28 8.90
CA ASN A 118 -0.80 -1.92 10.09
C ASN A 118 -1.93 -2.89 9.71
N PHE A 119 -1.63 -4.18 9.69
CA PHE A 119 -2.57 -5.24 9.30
C PHE A 119 -3.26 -5.92 10.49
N ARG A 120 -3.20 -5.31 11.69
CA ARG A 120 -3.84 -5.87 12.89
C ARG A 120 -5.33 -6.06 12.68
N ASN A 121 -5.84 -7.22 13.08
CA ASN A 121 -7.25 -7.60 13.00
C ASN A 121 -7.83 -7.56 11.58
N GLN A 122 -6.97 -7.57 10.55
CA GLN A 122 -7.41 -7.64 9.18
C GLN A 122 -7.40 -9.07 8.67
N PHE A 123 -8.42 -9.43 7.89
CA PHE A 123 -8.43 -10.68 7.16
C PHE A 123 -7.40 -10.64 6.03
N LEU A 124 -6.66 -11.74 5.81
CA LEU A 124 -5.51 -11.79 4.92
C LEU A 124 -5.76 -11.18 3.51
N PRO A 125 -6.85 -11.52 2.79
CA PRO A 125 -7.09 -10.94 1.47
C PRO A 125 -7.40 -9.43 1.51
N ASN A 126 -7.98 -8.93 2.60
CA ASN A 126 -8.25 -7.50 2.78
C ASN A 126 -6.94 -6.73 3.01
N ALA A 127 -6.05 -7.27 3.84
CA ALA A 127 -4.72 -6.72 4.07
C ALA A 127 -3.90 -6.69 2.78
N LEU A 128 -3.95 -7.77 1.99
CA LEU A 128 -3.21 -7.87 0.73
C LEU A 128 -3.73 -6.86 -0.31
N ARG A 129 -5.06 -6.66 -0.39
CA ARG A 129 -5.66 -5.59 -1.21
C ARG A 129 -5.20 -4.20 -0.78
N GLU A 130 -5.21 -3.94 0.53
CA GLU A 130 -4.79 -2.64 1.05
C GLU A 130 -3.32 -2.35 0.74
N PHE A 131 -2.48 -3.37 0.84
CA PHE A 131 -1.06 -3.30 0.52
C PHE A 131 -0.82 -2.95 -0.96
N PHE A 132 -1.44 -3.70 -1.88
CA PHE A 132 -1.28 -3.42 -3.31
C PHE A 132 -1.99 -2.15 -3.79
N ARG A 133 -2.99 -1.65 -3.06
CA ARG A 133 -3.57 -0.33 -3.33
C ARG A 133 -2.59 0.82 -3.05
N HIS A 134 -1.65 0.65 -2.14
CA HIS A 134 -0.64 1.66 -1.83
C HIS A 134 0.64 1.49 -2.66
N ILE A 135 1.19 0.28 -2.74
CA ILE A 135 2.48 0.05 -3.41
C ILE A 135 2.34 -0.25 -4.91
N HIS A 136 1.12 -0.52 -5.38
CA HIS A 136 0.79 -1.00 -6.72
C HIS A 136 1.45 -2.35 -7.03
N ALA A 137 0.61 -3.36 -7.31
CA ALA A 137 1.11 -4.64 -7.79
C ALA A 137 1.74 -4.45 -9.19
N PRO A 138 2.89 -5.09 -9.48
CA PRO A 138 3.43 -5.12 -10.84
C PRO A 138 2.48 -5.80 -11.82
N GLU A 139 2.38 -5.25 -13.04
CA GLU A 139 1.61 -5.85 -14.14
C GLU A 139 2.18 -7.22 -14.56
N GLU A 140 3.51 -7.38 -14.48
CA GLU A 140 4.21 -8.61 -14.80
C GLU A 140 4.57 -9.40 -13.54
N ARG A 141 4.37 -10.73 -13.59
CA ARG A 141 4.88 -11.63 -12.56
C ARG A 141 6.40 -11.70 -12.68
N GLY A 142 7.11 -11.33 -11.63
CA GLY A 142 8.58 -11.36 -11.60
C GLY A 142 9.14 -11.13 -10.20
N GLU A 143 10.47 -11.07 -10.09
CA GLU A 143 11.23 -11.01 -8.84
C GLU A 143 10.72 -9.93 -7.85
N TYR A 144 10.32 -8.76 -8.38
CA TYR A 144 9.82 -7.66 -7.55
C TYR A 144 8.47 -8.01 -6.88
N LEU A 145 7.56 -8.69 -7.57
CA LEU A 145 6.30 -9.14 -6.96
C LEU A 145 6.58 -10.16 -5.84
N GLU A 146 7.53 -11.07 -6.05
CA GLU A 146 7.91 -12.07 -5.05
C GLU A 146 8.50 -11.39 -3.81
N THR A 147 9.34 -10.38 -4.02
CA THR A 147 9.91 -9.54 -2.96
C THR A 147 8.82 -8.83 -2.16
N LEU A 148 7.83 -8.24 -2.82
CA LEU A 148 6.71 -7.57 -2.16
C LEU A 148 5.87 -8.54 -1.33
N ILE A 149 5.52 -9.71 -1.88
CA ILE A 149 4.72 -10.71 -1.16
C ILE A 149 5.49 -11.28 0.02
N THR A 150 6.80 -11.47 -0.11
CA THR A 150 7.67 -11.91 0.99
C THR A 150 7.63 -10.90 2.13
N LYS A 151 7.94 -9.62 1.85
CA LYS A 151 7.91 -8.56 2.87
C LYS A 151 6.52 -8.39 3.48
N PHE A 152 5.46 -8.45 2.68
CA PHE A 152 4.08 -8.42 3.15
C PHE A 152 3.78 -9.58 4.11
N SER A 153 4.19 -10.80 3.78
CA SER A 153 3.89 -11.99 4.58
C SER A 153 4.55 -11.92 5.96
N HIS A 154 5.81 -11.49 6.01
CA HIS A 154 6.50 -11.21 7.28
C HIS A 154 5.78 -10.12 8.08
N ARG A 155 5.38 -9.02 7.43
CA ARG A 155 4.69 -7.92 8.09
C ARG A 155 3.31 -8.31 8.61
N PHE A 156 2.54 -9.08 7.85
CA PHE A 156 1.23 -9.58 8.24
C PHE A 156 1.33 -10.47 9.48
N CYS A 157 2.31 -11.38 9.52
CA CYS A 157 2.57 -12.23 10.68
C CYS A 157 2.98 -11.41 11.91
N ALA A 158 3.89 -10.43 11.72
CA ALA A 158 4.34 -9.55 12.81
C ALA A 158 3.21 -8.67 13.37
N CYS A 159 2.22 -8.30 12.54
CA CYS A 159 1.04 -7.58 13.00
C CYS A 159 0.04 -8.49 13.75
N ASN A 160 0.01 -9.79 13.45
CA ASN A 160 -1.03 -10.71 13.93
C ASN A 160 -0.43 -11.97 14.61
N PRO A 161 0.42 -11.84 15.64
CA PRO A 161 1.14 -12.98 16.24
C PRO A 161 0.21 -14.03 16.86
N ASP A 162 -0.88 -13.61 17.50
CA ASP A 162 -1.84 -14.52 18.12
C ASP A 162 -2.59 -15.36 17.09
N LEU A 163 -3.01 -14.74 15.98
CA LEU A 163 -3.64 -15.42 14.85
C LEU A 163 -2.70 -16.44 14.22
N MET A 164 -1.42 -16.10 14.06
CA MET A 164 -0.43 -17.03 13.48
C MET A 164 -0.24 -18.25 14.39
N ARG A 165 -0.24 -18.05 15.72
CA ARG A 165 -0.15 -19.14 16.70
C ARG A 165 -1.42 -20.00 16.72
N GLU A 166 -2.60 -19.40 16.65
CA GLU A 166 -3.88 -20.12 16.63
C GLU A 166 -4.04 -20.98 15.37
N LEU A 167 -3.68 -20.42 14.21
CA LEU A 167 -3.79 -21.11 12.92
C LEU A 167 -2.57 -21.96 12.56
N GLY A 168 -1.50 -21.92 13.37
CA GLY A 168 -0.25 -22.62 13.08
C GLY A 168 0.44 -22.17 11.78
N LEU A 169 0.26 -20.91 11.38
CA LEU A 169 0.79 -20.37 10.12
C LEU A 169 2.17 -19.76 10.30
N SER A 170 3.09 -20.11 9.39
CA SER A 170 4.38 -19.44 9.25
C SER A 170 4.32 -18.32 8.20
N PRO A 171 5.29 -17.38 8.17
CA PRO A 171 5.42 -16.42 7.08
C PRO A 171 5.46 -17.07 5.69
N ASP A 172 6.12 -18.23 5.56
CA ASP A 172 6.16 -18.99 4.30
C ASP A 172 4.79 -19.53 3.88
N ALA A 173 3.99 -20.01 4.84
CA ALA A 173 2.63 -20.43 4.56
C ALA A 173 1.77 -19.22 4.11
N VAL A 174 1.91 -18.07 4.78
CA VAL A 174 1.22 -16.83 4.38
C VAL A 174 1.65 -16.38 2.98
N TYR A 175 2.92 -16.51 2.63
CA TYR A 175 3.43 -16.23 1.27
C TYR A 175 2.72 -17.11 0.22
N VAL A 176 2.65 -18.42 0.44
CA VAL A 176 1.96 -19.35 -0.47
C VAL A 176 0.47 -19.04 -0.57
N LEU A 177 -0.18 -18.68 0.54
CA LEU A 177 -1.57 -18.23 0.53
C LEU A 177 -1.75 -16.96 -0.31
N CYS A 178 -0.88 -15.96 -0.16
CA CYS A 178 -0.94 -14.73 -0.94
C CYS A 178 -0.81 -15.00 -2.45
N TYR A 179 0.13 -15.85 -2.84
CA TYR A 179 0.26 -16.29 -4.24
C TYR A 179 -1.00 -17.00 -4.74
N SER A 180 -1.56 -17.89 -3.93
CA SER A 180 -2.81 -18.58 -4.27
C SER A 180 -3.96 -17.59 -4.48
N LEU A 181 -4.06 -16.54 -3.67
CA LEU A 181 -5.08 -15.49 -3.80
C LEU A 181 -4.91 -14.64 -5.06
N ILE A 182 -3.67 -14.33 -5.44
CA ILE A 182 -3.36 -13.60 -6.67
C ILE A 182 -3.73 -14.46 -7.89
N LEU A 183 -3.35 -15.74 -7.89
CA LEU A 183 -3.71 -16.68 -8.96
C LEU A 183 -5.22 -16.84 -9.10
N LEU A 184 -5.94 -16.97 -7.98
CA LEU A 184 -7.40 -17.01 -7.96
C LEU A 184 -7.99 -15.71 -8.50
N SER A 185 -7.46 -14.55 -8.09
CA SER A 185 -7.94 -13.25 -8.58
C SER A 185 -7.83 -13.15 -10.11
N ILE A 186 -6.69 -13.55 -10.67
CA ILE A 186 -6.44 -13.53 -12.12
C ILE A 186 -7.35 -14.52 -12.85
N ASP A 187 -7.53 -15.72 -12.30
CA ASP A 187 -8.43 -16.73 -12.85
C ASP A 187 -9.87 -16.21 -12.95
N LEU A 188 -10.39 -15.63 -11.86
CA LEU A 188 -11.76 -15.14 -11.77
C LEU A 188 -12.02 -13.92 -12.66
N THR A 189 -11.06 -13.00 -12.81
CA THR A 189 -11.24 -11.77 -13.61
C THR A 189 -10.93 -11.95 -15.10
N SER A 190 -10.08 -12.92 -15.49
CA SER A 190 -9.65 -13.05 -16.88
C SER A 190 -10.79 -13.48 -17.82
N PRO A 191 -11.14 -12.70 -18.86
CA PRO A 191 -12.20 -13.08 -19.81
C PRO A 191 -11.84 -14.32 -20.64
N HIS A 192 -10.55 -14.67 -20.70
CA HIS A 192 -10.05 -15.83 -21.45
C HIS A 192 -10.29 -17.17 -20.74
N VAL A 193 -10.50 -17.15 -19.42
CA VAL A 193 -10.78 -18.35 -18.63
C VAL A 193 -12.28 -18.61 -18.63
N LYS A 194 -12.72 -19.60 -19.41
CA LYS A 194 -14.13 -20.01 -19.50
C LYS A 194 -14.60 -20.78 -18.28
N ASN A 195 -13.78 -21.71 -17.80
CA ASN A 195 -14.05 -22.54 -16.63
C ASN A 195 -13.27 -21.98 -15.44
N LYS A 196 -13.94 -21.19 -14.61
CA LYS A 196 -13.35 -20.59 -13.42
C LYS A 196 -13.05 -21.65 -12.36
N MET A 197 -11.99 -21.43 -11.59
CA MET A 197 -11.63 -22.28 -10.46
C MET A 197 -12.77 -22.28 -9.44
N SER A 198 -13.32 -23.46 -9.17
CA SER A 198 -14.33 -23.64 -8.12
C SER A 198 -13.71 -23.54 -6.73
N LYS A 199 -14.52 -23.21 -5.72
CA LYS A 199 -14.10 -23.19 -4.30
C LYS A 199 -13.43 -24.51 -3.89
N ARG A 200 -13.99 -25.64 -4.31
CA ARG A 200 -13.45 -26.97 -4.01
C ARG A 200 -12.06 -27.19 -4.64
N GLU A 201 -11.86 -26.74 -5.87
CA GLU A 201 -10.55 -26.82 -6.53
C GLU A 201 -9.52 -25.91 -5.87
N PHE A 202 -9.91 -24.69 -5.49
CA PHE A 202 -9.05 -23.77 -4.76
C PHE A 202 -8.59 -24.37 -3.43
N ILE A 203 -9.52 -24.87 -2.60
CA ILE A 203 -9.20 -25.52 -1.32
C ILE A 203 -8.21 -26.67 -1.53
N ARG A 204 -8.49 -27.55 -2.50
CA ARG A 204 -7.61 -28.68 -2.82
C ARG A 204 -6.21 -28.24 -3.25
N ASN A 205 -6.11 -27.23 -4.11
CA ASN A 205 -4.83 -26.77 -4.66
C ASN A 205 -4.00 -26.07 -3.58
N THR A 206 -4.61 -25.18 -2.79
CA THR A 206 -3.92 -24.42 -1.75
C THR A 206 -3.46 -25.31 -0.60
N ARG A 207 -4.23 -26.31 -0.17
CA ARG A 207 -3.81 -27.25 0.88
C ARG A 207 -2.67 -28.19 0.46
N ARG A 208 -2.49 -28.42 -0.84
CA ARG A 208 -1.31 -29.14 -1.35
C ARG A 208 -0.05 -28.28 -1.28
N ALA A 209 -0.19 -26.97 -1.43
CA ALA A 209 0.92 -26.02 -1.43
C ALA A 209 1.30 -25.54 -0.01
N ALA A 210 0.33 -25.43 0.90
CA ALA A 210 0.53 -25.04 2.28
C ALA A 210 -0.10 -26.06 3.24
N GLN A 211 0.74 -26.74 4.01
CA GLN A 211 0.33 -27.79 4.95
C GLN A 211 -0.27 -27.19 6.23
N ASN A 212 -1.04 -28.00 6.97
CA ASN A 212 -1.63 -27.65 8.27
C ASN A 212 -2.65 -26.51 8.27
N ILE A 213 -3.28 -26.21 7.13
CA ILE A 213 -4.33 -25.20 7.04
C ILE A 213 -5.71 -25.84 6.97
N SER A 214 -6.65 -25.31 7.77
CA SER A 214 -8.06 -25.71 7.79
C SER A 214 -8.75 -25.45 6.44
N GLU A 215 -9.60 -26.39 6.01
CA GLU A 215 -10.43 -26.23 4.81
C GLU A 215 -11.39 -25.04 4.91
N ASP A 216 -11.96 -24.81 6.09
CA ASP A 216 -12.88 -23.71 6.33
C ASP A 216 -12.19 -22.36 6.16
N PHE A 217 -10.96 -22.23 6.67
CA PHE A 217 -10.18 -21.00 6.51
C PHE A 217 -9.87 -20.72 5.04
N VAL A 218 -9.39 -21.72 4.29
CA VAL A 218 -9.12 -21.57 2.84
C VAL A 218 -10.41 -21.30 2.06
N GLY A 219 -11.52 -21.90 2.48
CA GLY A 219 -12.85 -21.62 1.94
C GLY A 219 -13.25 -20.15 2.12
N HIS A 220 -13.04 -19.58 3.31
CA HIS A 220 -13.31 -18.15 3.56
C HIS A 220 -12.40 -17.23 2.75
N LEU A 221 -11.15 -17.63 2.48
CA LEU A 221 -10.27 -16.89 1.58
C LEU A 221 -10.86 -16.82 0.16
N TYR A 222 -11.36 -17.95 -0.37
CA TYR A 222 -12.03 -18.00 -1.67
C TYR A 222 -13.26 -17.09 -1.71
N ASP A 223 -14.15 -17.23 -0.73
CA ASP A 223 -15.40 -16.46 -0.67
C ASP A 223 -15.11 -14.96 -0.66
N ASN A 224 -14.07 -14.54 0.05
CA ASN A 224 -13.67 -13.15 0.11
C ASN A 224 -13.18 -12.61 -1.26
N ILE A 225 -12.41 -13.39 -2.03
CA ILE A 225 -12.02 -12.98 -3.40
C ILE A 225 -13.23 -12.94 -4.32
N TYR A 226 -14.09 -13.95 -4.24
CA TYR A 226 -15.27 -14.06 -5.08
C TYR A 226 -16.28 -12.93 -4.84
N LEU A 227 -16.51 -12.54 -3.59
CA LEU A 227 -17.52 -11.55 -3.21
C LEU A 227 -17.02 -10.10 -3.27
N ILE A 228 -15.79 -9.84 -2.84
CA ILE A 228 -15.25 -8.47 -2.75
C ILE A 228 -14.52 -8.07 -4.03
N GLY A 229 -13.91 -9.04 -4.71
CA GLY A 229 -13.15 -8.83 -5.93
C GLY A 229 -11.63 -9.00 -5.78
N HIS A 230 -10.94 -8.67 -6.87
CA HIS A 230 -9.53 -8.97 -7.11
C HIS A 230 -8.59 -8.31 -6.09
N VAL A 231 -7.45 -8.97 -5.89
CA VAL A 231 -6.42 -8.49 -4.96
C VAL A 231 -5.39 -7.58 -5.64
N ALA A 232 -5.08 -7.89 -6.89
CA ALA A 232 -4.20 -7.11 -7.77
C ALA A 232 -4.93 -6.88 -9.09
N ALA A 233 -4.90 -5.65 -9.59
CA ALA A 233 -5.45 -5.23 -10.88
C ALA A 233 -4.34 -5.20 -11.92
#